data_AF-A0A819U970-F1
#
_entry.id   AF-A0A819U970-F1
#
_cell.length_a   1.000
_cell.length_b   1.000
_cell.length_c   1.000
_cell.angle_alpha   90.00
_cell.angle_beta   90.00
_cell.angle_gamma   90.00
#
_symmetry.space_group_name_H-M   'P 1'
#
loop_
_entity.id
_entity.type
_entity.pdbx_description
1 polymer ?
#
loop_
_entity_poly.entity_id
_entity_poly.type
_entity_poly.pdbx_seq_one_letter_code
_entity_poly.pdbx_strand_id
1 'polypeptide(L)'
;MTGDDVNDAVALKAADVGIAMGQIGTDVSKEAADMILVKDDFYTIMSIATLSLITLSTVFHFPNPLNVMQILWINIMMDGPSAQSRDVEPLDHDLLISSKILKLIKYVYSKEFFLFLKLVFFEIDFFVVPIFLSIIGQLAVIYLPPLQYVFETESLSASDK
;
A
#
# COMPACT_ATOMS: atom_id res chain seq x y z
N MET A 1 13.79 11.46 19.01
CA MET A 1 12.85 12.44 19.62
C MET A 1 12.54 13.49 18.58
N THR A 2 11.31 14.01 18.54
CA THR A 2 10.89 15.07 17.60
C THR A 2 10.48 16.31 18.39
N GLY A 3 10.78 17.50 17.89
CA GLY A 3 10.42 18.75 18.55
C GLY A 3 10.35 19.93 17.60
N ASP A 4 9.60 20.94 18.00
CA ASP A 4 9.41 22.19 17.26
C ASP A 4 9.60 23.42 18.15
N ASP A 5 9.41 23.29 19.47
CA ASP A 5 9.51 24.40 20.41
C ASP A 5 10.86 24.47 21.14
N VAL A 6 11.14 25.60 21.78
CA VAL A 6 12.35 25.84 22.58
C VAL A 6 12.44 24.86 23.76
N ASN A 7 11.29 24.44 24.29
CA ASN A 7 11.19 23.50 25.39
C ASN A 7 11.68 22.08 25.02
N ASP A 8 11.65 21.72 23.74
CA ASP A 8 12.09 20.41 23.25
C ASP A 8 13.61 20.32 23.09
N ALA A 9 14.33 21.45 23.13
CA ALA A 9 15.76 21.51 22.85
C ALA A 9 16.60 20.58 23.77
N VAL A 10 16.23 20.48 25.05
CA VAL A 10 16.92 19.58 26.00
C VAL A 10 16.64 18.11 25.66
N ALA A 11 15.41 17.79 25.26
CA ALA A 11 15.01 16.42 24.91
C ALA A 11 15.56 16.00 23.54
N LEU A 12 15.66 16.93 22.59
CA LEU A 12 16.30 16.72 21.28
C LEU A 12 17.78 16.41 21.46
N LYS A 13 18.48 17.19 22.29
CA LYS A 13 19.91 17.00 22.55
C LYS A 13 20.24 15.75 23.35
N ALA A 14 19.29 15.27 24.15
CA ALA A 14 19.45 14.05 24.95
C ALA A 14 19.05 12.77 24.21
N ALA A 15 18.39 12.89 23.05
CA ALA A 15 17.96 11.74 22.26
C ALA A 15 19.11 11.14 21.44
N ASP A 16 19.04 9.85 21.15
CA ASP A 16 20.01 9.19 20.24
C ASP A 16 19.96 9.78 18.82
N VAL A 17 18.77 10.25 18.41
CA VAL A 17 18.53 11.02 17.19
C VAL A 17 17.43 12.05 17.48
N GLY A 18 17.79 13.32 17.49
CA GLY A 18 16.87 14.46 17.57
C GLY A 18 16.45 14.97 16.19
N ILE A 19 15.15 15.15 15.97
CA ILE A 19 14.59 15.65 14.69
C ILE A 19 13.79 16.93 14.95
N ALA A 20 14.19 18.04 14.34
CA ALA A 20 13.48 19.32 14.43
C ALA A 20 12.63 19.62 13.18
N MET A 21 11.53 20.33 13.38
CA MET A 21 10.68 20.84 12.29
C MET A 21 11.35 22.03 11.59
N GLY A 22 11.35 22.02 10.25
CA GLY A 22 11.98 23.03 9.41
C GLY A 22 11.14 24.29 9.23
N GLN A 23 9.82 24.16 9.01
CA GLN A 23 8.96 25.33 8.77
C GLN A 23 8.34 25.84 10.07
N ILE A 24 7.77 24.94 10.86
CA ILE A 24 7.06 25.28 12.10
C ILE A 24 8.03 25.43 13.29
N GLY A 25 9.21 24.79 13.22
CA GLY A 25 10.14 24.74 14.35
C GLY A 25 10.91 26.04 14.61
N THR A 26 11.14 26.32 15.90
CA THR A 26 11.95 27.42 16.41
C THR A 26 13.44 27.20 16.13
N ASP A 27 14.20 28.29 15.98
CA ASP A 27 15.64 28.22 15.69
C ASP A 27 16.43 27.48 16.79
N VAL A 28 15.97 27.58 18.04
CA VAL A 28 16.58 26.88 19.18
C VAL A 28 16.37 25.37 19.08
N SER A 29 15.19 24.91 18.63
CA SER A 29 14.94 23.48 18.38
C SER A 29 15.76 22.97 17.20
N LYS A 30 15.89 23.76 16.12
CA LYS A 30 16.69 23.41 14.93
C LYS A 30 18.19 23.29 15.24
N GLU A 31 18.73 24.16 16.09
CA GLU A 31 20.13 24.11 16.50
C GLU A 31 20.44 22.96 17.47
N ALA A 32 19.42 22.50 18.21
CA ALA A 32 19.56 21.39 19.16
C ALA A 32 19.40 20.00 18.52
N ALA A 33 18.85 19.89 17.31
CA ALA A 33 18.56 18.62 16.64
C ALA A 33 19.69 18.13 15.72
N ASP A 34 19.77 16.81 15.52
CA ASP A 34 20.70 16.16 14.60
C ASP A 34 20.22 16.21 13.14
N MET A 35 18.90 16.32 12.93
CA MET A 35 18.26 16.36 11.63
C MET A 35 17.12 17.39 11.61
N ILE A 36 16.96 18.10 10.49
CA ILE A 36 15.88 19.09 10.31
C ILE A 36 14.99 18.68 9.13
N LEU A 37 13.68 18.64 9.36
CA LEU A 37 12.67 18.35 8.34
C LEU A 37 12.32 19.60 7.54
N VAL A 38 12.97 19.79 6.39
CA VAL A 38 12.75 20.98 5.55
C VAL A 38 11.27 21.19 5.15
N LYS A 39 10.50 20.11 5.03
CA LYS A 39 9.08 20.12 4.65
C LYS A 39 8.12 19.63 5.72
N ASP A 40 8.60 19.38 6.94
CA ASP A 40 7.75 18.95 8.06
C ASP A 40 6.93 17.66 7.78
N ASP A 41 7.38 16.86 6.81
CA ASP A 41 6.70 15.62 6.39
C ASP A 41 7.32 14.40 7.09
N PHE A 42 6.73 14.05 8.23
CA PHE A 42 7.10 12.85 8.99
C PHE A 42 6.77 11.54 8.28
N TYR A 43 5.80 11.54 7.36
CA TYR A 43 5.36 10.31 6.71
C TYR A 43 6.48 9.73 5.87
N THR A 44 7.20 10.57 5.12
CA THR A 44 8.32 10.11 4.28
C THR A 44 9.39 9.34 5.08
N ILE A 45 9.75 9.82 6.28
CA ILE A 45 10.75 9.17 7.14
C ILE A 45 10.24 7.84 7.68
N MET A 46 8.98 7.80 8.12
CA MET A 46 8.35 6.56 8.57
C MET A 46 8.29 5.51 7.46
N SER A 47 8.09 5.92 6.20
CA SER A 47 8.08 5.00 5.05
C SER A 47 9.42 4.34 4.90
N ILE A 48 10.46 5.19 4.84
CA ILE A 48 11.82 4.77 4.55
C ILE A 48 12.32 3.86 5.67
N ALA A 49 12.06 4.22 6.94
CA ALA A 49 12.41 3.38 8.08
C ALA A 49 11.69 2.02 8.04
N THR A 50 10.38 2.00 7.77
CA THR A 50 9.58 0.77 7.72
C THR A 50 10.01 -0.15 6.58
N LEU A 51 10.18 0.39 5.37
CA LEU A 51 10.63 -0.37 4.19
C LEU A 51 12.06 -0.87 4.38
N SER A 52 12.94 -0.05 4.95
CA SER A 52 14.32 -0.46 5.25
C SER A 52 14.34 -1.60 6.26
N LEU A 53 13.54 -1.53 7.32
CA LEU A 53 13.43 -2.58 8.34
C LEU A 53 12.90 -3.89 7.76
N ILE A 54 11.82 -3.84 6.97
CA ILE A 54 11.24 -5.03 6.32
C ILE A 54 12.26 -5.63 5.35
N THR A 55 12.92 -4.80 4.54
CA THR A 55 13.94 -5.23 3.59
C THR A 55 15.12 -5.88 4.31
N LEU A 56 15.63 -5.28 5.39
CA LEU A 56 16.71 -5.86 6.19
C LEU A 56 16.29 -7.20 6.81
N SER A 57 15.09 -7.26 7.41
CA SER A 57 14.61 -8.50 8.04
C SER A 57 14.47 -9.64 7.03
N THR A 58 14.03 -9.31 5.81
CA THR A 58 13.87 -10.27 4.71
C THR A 58 15.21 -10.74 4.18
N VAL A 59 16.18 -9.83 4.01
CA VAL A 59 17.54 -10.16 3.55
C VAL A 59 18.26 -11.07 4.56
N PHE A 60 18.17 -10.73 5.85
CA PHE A 60 18.83 -11.49 6.92
C PHE A 60 18.00 -12.68 7.47
N HIS A 61 16.82 -12.96 6.89
CA HIS A 61 15.90 -14.03 7.31
C HIS A 61 15.51 -13.99 8.79
N PHE A 62 15.50 -12.81 9.39
CA PHE A 62 15.01 -12.63 10.75
C PHE A 62 13.48 -12.60 10.76
N PRO A 63 12.84 -13.12 11.82
CA PRO A 63 11.41 -12.92 12.01
C PRO A 63 11.13 -11.41 12.03
N ASN A 64 10.27 -10.95 11.13
CA ASN A 64 9.94 -9.53 11.02
C ASN A 64 9.36 -9.04 12.36
N PRO A 65 9.94 -8.02 13.01
CA PRO A 65 9.45 -7.50 14.27
C PRO A 65 8.03 -6.90 14.18
N LEU A 66 7.55 -6.61 12.96
CA LEU A 66 6.23 -6.06 12.70
C LEU A 66 5.27 -7.13 12.17
N ASN A 67 4.06 -7.18 12.74
CA ASN A 67 2.97 -8.00 12.25
C ASN A 67 2.43 -7.44 10.92
N VAL A 68 1.94 -8.31 10.04
CA VAL A 68 1.27 -7.95 8.77
C VAL A 68 0.20 -6.88 8.98
N MET A 69 -0.58 -6.96 10.06
CA MET A 69 -1.59 -5.94 10.37
C MET A 69 -0.97 -4.57 10.70
N GLN A 70 0.18 -4.54 11.37
CA GLN A 70 0.86 -3.29 11.70
C GLN A 70 1.44 -2.63 10.44
N ILE A 71 1.99 -3.44 9.53
CA ILE A 71 2.48 -2.96 8.23
C ILE A 71 1.31 -2.38 7.40
N LEU A 72 0.16 -3.06 7.40
CA LEU A 72 -1.04 -2.57 6.73
C LEU A 72 -1.54 -1.24 7.32
N TRP A 73 -1.58 -1.12 8.65
CA TRP A 73 -1.96 0.12 9.33
C TRP A 73 -1.01 1.27 9.03
N ILE A 74 0.30 1.00 8.96
CA ILE A 74 1.31 1.99 8.58
C ILE A 74 1.04 2.48 7.15
N ASN A 75 0.83 1.58 6.19
CA ASN A 75 0.55 1.97 4.79
C ASN A 75 -0.71 2.83 4.65
N ILE A 76 -1.80 2.47 5.35
CA ILE A 76 -3.07 3.22 5.30
C ILE A 76 -2.90 4.62 5.90
N MET A 77 -2.24 4.73 7.06
CA MET A 77 -2.00 6.02 7.73
C MET A 77 -1.06 6.93 6.94
N MET A 78 -0.15 6.35 6.19
CA MET A 78 0.81 7.09 5.39
C MET A 78 0.23 7.64 4.10
N ASP A 79 -0.55 6.83 3.37
CA ASP A 79 -1.12 7.24 2.10
C ASP A 79 -2.39 8.11 2.26
N GLY A 80 -3.16 7.93 3.35
CA GLY A 80 -4.45 8.61 3.51
C GLY A 80 -4.35 10.15 3.56
N PRO A 81 -3.72 10.74 4.60
CA PRO A 81 -3.66 12.19 4.76
C PRO A 81 -2.77 12.89 3.72
N SER A 82 -1.65 12.26 3.35
CA SER A 82 -0.71 12.84 2.39
C SER A 82 -1.29 12.89 0.97
N ALA A 83 -2.04 11.86 0.54
CA ALA A 83 -2.75 11.89 -0.75
C ALA A 83 -3.85 12.95 -0.76
N GLN A 84 -4.59 13.13 0.35
CA GLN A 84 -5.60 14.19 0.44
C GLN A 84 -5.00 15.59 0.47
N SER A 85 -3.81 15.76 1.06
CA SER A 85 -3.11 17.05 1.08
C SER A 85 -2.57 17.48 -0.31
N ARG A 86 -2.25 16.52 -1.19
CA ARG A 86 -1.81 16.82 -2.56
C ARG A 86 -2.95 17.27 -3.47
N ASP A 87 -4.19 16.95 -3.12
CA ASP A 87 -5.37 17.31 -3.89
C ASP A 87 -5.83 18.76 -3.63
N VAL A 88 -5.25 19.42 -2.63
CA VAL A 88 -5.48 20.83 -2.28
C VAL A 88 -4.33 21.76 -2.69
N GLU A 89 -3.29 21.23 -3.35
CA GLU A 89 -2.26 22.09 -3.95
C GLU A 89 -2.89 22.92 -5.08
N PRO A 90 -2.73 24.26 -5.06
CA PRO A 90 -3.34 25.12 -6.07
C PRO A 90 -2.81 24.74 -7.46
N LEU A 91 -3.74 24.55 -8.39
CA LEU A 91 -3.42 24.17 -9.76
C LEU A 91 -2.62 25.30 -10.41
N ASP A 92 -1.34 25.06 -10.71
CA ASP A 92 -0.48 26.02 -11.41
C ASP A 92 -1.14 26.42 -12.74
N HIS A 93 -1.69 27.64 -12.80
CA HIS A 93 -2.47 28.10 -13.95
C HIS A 93 -1.65 28.25 -15.24
N ASP A 94 -0.31 28.23 -15.12
CA ASP A 94 0.62 28.21 -16.25
C ASP A 94 0.86 26.79 -16.82
N LEU A 95 0.52 25.72 -16.07
CA LEU A 95 0.55 24.32 -16.55
C LEU A 95 -0.76 23.91 -17.25
N LEU A 96 -1.80 24.75 -17.17
CA LEU A 96 -3.10 24.58 -17.84
C LEU A 96 -3.07 24.86 -19.35
N ILE A 97 -1.90 24.85 -19.99
CA ILE A 97 -1.82 24.79 -21.45
C ILE A 97 -2.04 23.33 -21.87
N SER A 98 -3.32 22.92 -21.88
CA SER A 98 -4.06 21.99 -22.77
C SER A 98 -3.40 20.68 -23.24
N SER A 99 -2.11 20.70 -23.56
CA SER A 99 -1.30 19.61 -24.09
C SER A 99 -1.20 18.37 -23.19
N LYS A 100 -1.15 18.50 -21.85
CA LYS A 100 -1.09 17.32 -20.94
C LYS A 100 -2.42 16.57 -20.90
N ILE A 101 -3.53 17.29 -20.76
CA ILE A 101 -4.88 16.69 -20.72
C ILE A 101 -5.22 16.07 -22.08
N LEU A 102 -4.92 16.76 -23.19
CA LEU A 102 -5.11 16.20 -24.54
C LEU A 102 -4.22 14.97 -24.81
N LYS A 103 -2.99 14.93 -24.29
CA LYS A 103 -2.13 13.74 -24.38
C LYS A 103 -2.70 12.58 -23.57
N LEU A 104 -3.20 12.85 -22.36
CA LEU A 104 -3.84 11.83 -21.52
C LEU A 104 -5.12 11.29 -22.18
N ILE A 105 -5.97 12.16 -22.71
CA ILE A 105 -7.18 11.77 -23.44
C ILE A 105 -6.79 10.96 -24.69
N LYS A 106 -5.81 11.40 -25.48
CA LYS A 106 -5.32 10.61 -26.64
C LYS A 106 -4.76 9.25 -26.22
N TYR A 107 -4.11 9.15 -25.07
CA TYR A 107 -3.59 7.90 -24.54
C TYR A 107 -4.71 6.95 -24.08
N VAL A 108 -5.74 7.47 -23.40
CA VAL A 108 -6.93 6.69 -22.98
C VAL A 108 -7.72 6.20 -24.19
N TYR A 109 -7.79 6.97 -25.28
CA TYR A 109 -8.42 6.55 -26.54
C TYR A 109 -7.44 5.84 -27.49
N SER A 110 -6.21 5.57 -27.06
CA SER A 110 -5.22 4.89 -27.90
C SER A 110 -5.60 3.42 -28.10
N LYS A 111 -5.18 2.88 -29.25
CA LYS A 111 -5.44 1.48 -29.59
C LYS A 111 -4.68 0.54 -28.64
N GLU A 112 -3.51 0.95 -28.16
CA GLU A 112 -2.72 0.21 -27.19
C GLU A 112 -3.44 0.07 -25.84
N PHE A 113 -4.07 1.14 -25.35
CA PHE A 113 -4.84 1.12 -24.10
C PHE A 113 -6.06 0.20 -24.19
N PHE A 114 -6.81 0.27 -25.30
CA PHE A 114 -7.93 -0.64 -25.52
C PHE A 114 -7.49 -2.09 -25.71
N LEU A 115 -6.32 -2.33 -26.33
CA LEU A 115 -5.75 -3.67 -26.44
C LEU A 115 -5.36 -4.22 -25.06
N PHE A 116 -4.73 -3.39 -24.22
CA PHE A 116 -4.43 -3.72 -22.82
C PHE A 116 -5.69 -4.07 -22.04
N LEU A 117 -6.73 -3.22 -22.09
CA LEU A 117 -8.01 -3.52 -21.44
C LEU A 117 -8.59 -4.85 -21.93
N LYS A 118 -8.58 -5.08 -23.25
CA LYS A 118 -9.09 -6.33 -23.83
C LYS A 118 -8.29 -7.55 -23.37
N LEU A 119 -6.99 -7.41 -23.16
CA LEU A 119 -6.11 -8.47 -22.65
C LEU A 119 -6.43 -8.76 -21.17
N VAL A 120 -6.61 -7.72 -20.35
CA VAL A 120 -7.01 -7.84 -18.94
C VAL A 120 -8.38 -8.54 -18.81
N PHE A 121 -9.39 -8.12 -19.58
CA PHE A 121 -10.70 -8.77 -19.57
C PHE A 121 -10.64 -10.22 -20.07
N PHE A 122 -9.83 -10.51 -21.08
CA PHE A 122 -9.59 -11.87 -21.56
C PHE A 122 -8.94 -12.74 -20.49
N GLU A 123 -7.92 -12.23 -19.78
CA GLU A 123 -7.31 -12.96 -18.65
C GLU A 123 -8.32 -13.24 -17.54
N ILE A 124 -9.18 -12.27 -17.20
CA ILE A 124 -10.23 -12.48 -16.19
C ILE A 124 -11.16 -13.63 -16.61
N ASP A 125 -11.63 -13.67 -17.85
CA ASP A 125 -12.49 -14.76 -18.33
C ASP A 125 -11.79 -16.13 -18.27
N PHE A 126 -10.50 -16.18 -18.61
CA PHE A 126 -9.69 -17.41 -18.54
C PHE A 126 -9.47 -17.90 -17.10
N PHE A 127 -9.49 -17.03 -16.10
CA PHE A 127 -9.39 -17.43 -14.69
C PHE A 127 -10.76 -17.80 -14.09
N VAL A 128 -11.82 -17.09 -14.48
CA VAL A 128 -13.16 -17.30 -13.93
C VAL A 128 -13.70 -18.69 -14.29
N VAL A 129 -13.58 -19.12 -15.55
CA VAL A 129 -14.15 -20.40 -16.00
C VAL A 129 -13.55 -21.63 -15.27
N PRO A 130 -12.22 -21.78 -15.15
CA PRO A 130 -11.62 -22.88 -14.39
C PRO A 130 -11.94 -22.85 -12.89
N ILE A 131 -12.02 -21.66 -12.27
CA ILE A 131 -12.38 -21.53 -10.85
C ILE A 131 -13.81 -22.03 -10.63
N PHE A 132 -14.77 -21.62 -11.47
CA PHE A 132 -16.14 -22.10 -11.41
C PHE A 132 -16.23 -23.62 -11.66
N LEU A 133 -15.50 -24.13 -12.65
CA LEU A 133 -15.47 -25.57 -12.95
C LEU A 133 -14.83 -26.38 -11.80
N SER A 134 -13.83 -25.82 -11.12
CA SER A 134 -13.20 -26.44 -9.96
C SER A 134 -14.15 -26.54 -8.77
N ILE A 135 -14.93 -25.48 -8.48
CA ILE A 135 -15.94 -25.50 -7.42
C ILE A 135 -17.04 -26.52 -7.75
N ILE A 136 -17.52 -26.54 -9.00
CA ILE A 136 -18.50 -27.55 -9.45
C ILE A 136 -17.95 -28.96 -9.33
N GLY A 137 -16.69 -29.18 -9.70
CA GLY A 137 -16.02 -30.47 -9.55
C GLY A 137 -15.92 -30.93 -8.10
N GLN A 138 -15.57 -30.02 -7.18
CA GLN A 138 -15.54 -30.31 -5.74
C GLN A 138 -16.92 -30.66 -5.20
N LEU A 139 -17.95 -29.89 -5.57
CA LEU A 139 -19.33 -30.21 -5.19
C LEU A 139 -19.79 -31.55 -5.80
N ALA A 140 -19.42 -31.85 -7.03
CA ALA A 140 -19.74 -33.11 -7.69
C ALA A 140 -19.09 -34.31 -6.97
N VAL A 141 -17.85 -34.19 -6.50
CA VAL A 141 -17.19 -35.22 -5.68
C VAL A 141 -17.89 -35.43 -4.34
N ILE A 142 -18.47 -34.38 -3.76
CA ILE A 142 -19.19 -34.47 -2.48
C ILE A 142 -20.58 -35.08 -2.64
N TYR A 143 -21.27 -34.89 -3.76
CA TYR A 143 -22.68 -35.27 -3.91
C TYR A 143 -22.98 -36.42 -4.90
N LEU A 144 -22.06 -36.77 -5.80
CA LEU A 144 -22.29 -37.83 -6.79
C LEU A 144 -21.72 -39.19 -6.35
N PRO A 145 -22.56 -40.23 -6.18
CA PRO A 145 -22.14 -41.56 -5.74
C PRO A 145 -20.99 -42.22 -6.53
N PRO A 146 -20.94 -42.15 -7.88
CA PRO A 146 -19.84 -42.77 -8.62
C PRO A 146 -18.49 -42.06 -8.40
N LEU A 147 -18.51 -40.76 -8.11
CA LEU A 147 -17.29 -39.97 -7.84
C LEU A 147 -16.81 -40.18 -6.39
N GLN A 148 -17.74 -40.29 -5.44
CA GLN A 148 -17.40 -40.64 -4.05
C GLN A 148 -16.69 -41.99 -3.95
N TYR A 149 -17.10 -42.97 -4.74
CA TYR A 149 -16.46 -44.30 -4.78
C TYR A 149 -15.04 -44.27 -5.34
N VAL A 150 -14.77 -43.43 -6.34
CA VAL A 150 -13.44 -43.29 -6.96
C VAL A 150 -12.49 -42.48 -6.09
N PHE A 151 -13.02 -41.50 -5.33
CA PHE A 151 -12.23 -40.60 -4.48
C PHE A 151 -12.28 -40.95 -2.98
N GLU A 152 -12.91 -42.06 -2.62
CA GLU A 152 -13.05 -42.56 -1.23
C GLU A 152 -13.61 -41.49 -0.26
N THR A 153 -14.54 -40.64 -0.71
CA THR A 153 -15.13 -39.57 0.12
C THR A 153 -16.40 -40.03 0.84
N GLU A 154 -16.54 -39.66 2.12
CA GLU A 154 -17.76 -39.95 2.88
C GLU A 154 -18.94 -39.13 2.35
N SER A 155 -20.10 -39.77 2.16
CA SER A 155 -21.29 -39.14 1.59
C SER A 155 -21.99 -38.27 2.63
N LEU A 156 -21.86 -36.94 2.51
CA LEU A 156 -22.83 -36.03 3.09
C LEU A 156 -24.00 -35.92 2.12
N SER A 157 -24.97 -36.83 2.27
CA SER A 157 -26.21 -36.77 1.49
C SER A 157 -26.98 -35.51 1.87
N ALA A 158 -27.54 -34.80 0.88
CA ALA A 158 -28.38 -33.61 1.15
C ALA A 158 -29.64 -33.93 1.98
N SER A 159 -29.92 -35.21 2.23
CA SER A 159 -31.00 -35.71 3.09
C SER A 159 -30.54 -36.09 4.51
N ASP A 160 -29.24 -36.01 4.82
CA ASP A 160 -28.74 -36.26 6.17
C ASP A 160 -28.83 -34.95 6.97
N LYS A 161 -30.04 -34.68 7.47
CA LYS A 161 -30.29 -33.87 8.66
C LYS A 161 -30.92 -34.74 9.72
#